data_AF-A0A8K0XRA8-F1
#
_entry.id   AF-A0A8K0XRA8-F1
#
_cell.length_a   1.000
_cell.length_b   1.000
_cell.length_c   1.000
_cell.angle_alpha   90.00
_cell.angle_beta   90.00
_cell.angle_gamma   90.00
#
_symmetry.space_group_name_H-M   'P 1'
#
loop_
_entity.id
_entity.type
_entity.pdbx_description
1 polymer ?
#
loop_
_entity_poly.entity_id
_entity_poly.type
_entity_poly.pdbx_seq_one_letter_code
_entity_poly.pdbx_strand_id
1 'polypeptide(L)'
;MSPNSSMPSSSRLPSYDGRRHTSNYGNHRGSTASINSSQWTEHHYTLSDARDPPWATLMVRSRAPLPTHLPSTFEGEDITGEILLDLTREDSSIKGVVVSIIGQITTSAIDMHPFLTLRQELWSADMGDPGQRRGAPFNGKLLGRYRWPFTFKIPPYVEFAGSSGSNETFRVPPSFSERMTRVHIQYQLIAVIRRGKFRIDNQLSTVFSFTPFIHPAPFTEARQEAYRHGHPIPGPDQDPEGWESLTSVDVGGTVFSTRAVDAKCRLSLAKPLSYTRGTVIPCSLCIECSDAQALDLLSMPQAIDIRLLRHISKVTTEVVSKSTGKSKYAVDFEQTAQEIRSAVWWLSYDDSYRRVLCGEIHLPKDLKPNCRIGKFDLHVRSIPSDCSLSYTVEMFPMKAIAFSSHETTAAALLVQPVEIVTAYSAGPRPRTYSPSLPPGYNDASSSTRPSSEYSFRV
;
A
#
# COMPACT_ATOMS: atom_id res chain seq x y z
N MET A 1 -5.08 -37.58 -56.79
CA MET A 1 -4.17 -38.67 -56.41
C MET A 1 -3.30 -38.19 -55.28
N SER A 2 -3.56 -38.65 -54.05
CA SER A 2 -2.61 -38.57 -52.92
C SER A 2 -1.41 -39.49 -53.20
N PRO A 3 -0.22 -39.23 -52.63
CA PRO A 3 0.12 -39.68 -51.27
C PRO A 3 0.93 -38.62 -50.46
N ASN A 4 0.70 -38.34 -49.18
CA ASN A 4 0.85 -39.09 -47.91
C ASN A 4 2.29 -39.26 -47.37
N SER A 5 2.44 -38.92 -46.07
CA SER A 5 3.51 -39.18 -45.08
C SER A 5 4.81 -38.34 -45.17
N SER A 6 5.43 -37.82 -44.10
CA SER A 6 5.21 -37.88 -42.65
C SER A 6 6.19 -36.93 -41.94
N MET A 7 5.76 -36.25 -40.87
CA MET A 7 6.64 -35.60 -39.87
C MET A 7 7.37 -36.63 -39.00
N PRO A 8 8.48 -36.20 -38.36
CA PRO A 8 8.79 -36.67 -37.01
C PRO A 8 8.86 -35.52 -36.00
N SER A 9 8.64 -35.95 -34.76
CA SER A 9 8.29 -35.25 -33.54
C SER A 9 9.43 -34.52 -32.83
N SER A 10 8.99 -33.60 -31.97
CA SER A 10 9.69 -32.91 -30.90
C SER A 10 10.53 -33.80 -29.97
N SER A 11 11.63 -33.23 -29.46
CA SER A 11 11.99 -33.11 -28.03
C SER A 11 13.50 -33.11 -27.83
N ARG A 12 14.02 -32.09 -27.12
CA ARG A 12 14.97 -32.22 -25.99
C ARG A 12 15.42 -30.83 -25.52
N LEU A 13 14.96 -30.47 -24.32
CA LEU A 13 15.53 -29.42 -23.48
C LEU A 13 16.93 -29.84 -23.00
N PRO A 14 17.89 -28.91 -22.80
CA PRO A 14 19.20 -29.26 -22.27
C PRO A 14 19.14 -29.63 -20.78
N SER A 15 19.83 -30.72 -20.44
CA SER A 15 20.05 -31.22 -19.08
C SER A 15 20.98 -30.32 -18.28
N TYR A 16 20.65 -30.12 -17.00
CA TYR A 16 21.54 -29.56 -15.99
C TYR A 16 22.28 -30.71 -15.28
N ASP A 17 23.60 -30.65 -15.32
CA ASP A 17 24.55 -31.39 -14.47
C ASP A 17 25.70 -30.38 -14.27
N GLY A 18 26.12 -29.92 -13.10
CA GLY A 18 26.17 -30.54 -11.78
C GLY A 18 27.62 -30.42 -11.32
N ARG A 19 27.96 -29.45 -10.44
CA ARG A 19 29.15 -29.61 -9.58
C ARG A 19 29.16 -28.67 -8.37
N ARG A 20 28.97 -29.32 -7.23
CA ARG A 20 29.26 -28.82 -5.87
C ARG A 20 30.77 -28.65 -5.71
N HIS A 21 31.18 -27.51 -5.15
CA HIS A 21 32.38 -27.45 -4.32
C HIS A 21 31.97 -27.06 -2.90
N THR A 22 32.26 -27.96 -1.98
CA THR A 22 32.12 -27.84 -0.54
C THR A 22 33.28 -27.03 0.04
N SER A 23 33.01 -26.09 0.94
CA SER A 23 33.90 -25.82 2.06
C SER A 23 33.09 -25.44 3.30
N ASN A 24 33.35 -26.20 4.36
CA ASN A 24 32.77 -26.14 5.70
C ASN A 24 33.28 -24.93 6.46
N TYR A 25 32.39 -24.20 7.16
CA TYR A 25 32.64 -23.72 8.52
C TYR A 25 31.31 -23.53 9.28
N GLY A 26 31.17 -24.27 10.39
CA GLY A 26 30.60 -23.76 11.65
C GLY A 26 29.09 -23.62 11.79
N ASN A 27 28.43 -24.71 12.20
CA ASN A 27 27.09 -24.73 12.78
C ASN A 27 26.93 -23.82 14.01
N HIS A 28 25.97 -22.89 13.98
CA HIS A 28 25.08 -22.66 15.12
C HIS A 28 23.63 -22.56 14.68
N ARG A 29 22.81 -23.38 15.33
CA ARG A 29 21.40 -23.67 15.09
C ARG A 29 20.55 -22.40 15.16
N GLY A 30 19.89 -22.08 14.05
CA GLY A 30 18.64 -21.35 14.00
C GLY A 30 17.87 -21.92 12.81
N SER A 31 16.86 -22.73 13.08
CA SER A 31 16.04 -23.40 12.07
C SER A 31 15.32 -22.35 11.21
N THR A 32 15.95 -21.93 10.11
CA THR A 32 15.30 -21.20 9.03
C THR A 32 14.37 -22.19 8.34
N ALA A 33 13.12 -22.20 8.78
CA ALA A 33 12.03 -22.79 8.05
C ALA A 33 12.13 -22.31 6.60
N SER A 34 12.17 -23.27 5.68
CA SER A 34 11.97 -23.03 4.26
C SER A 34 10.80 -22.06 4.09
N ILE A 35 11.01 -20.99 3.32
CA ILE A 35 9.94 -20.10 2.86
C ILE A 35 9.00 -20.98 2.04
N ASN A 36 7.98 -21.51 2.71
CA ASN A 36 6.97 -22.35 2.10
C ASN A 36 6.16 -21.47 1.16
N SER A 37 6.08 -21.93 -0.09
CA SER A 37 5.07 -21.54 -1.06
C SER A 37 3.68 -21.44 -0.42
N SER A 38 3.05 -20.26 -0.53
CA SER A 38 1.59 -20.09 -0.51
C SER A 38 0.80 -20.85 0.57
N GLN A 39 1.11 -20.65 1.86
CA GLN A 39 0.18 -21.11 2.89
C GLN A 39 -1.00 -20.14 2.99
N TRP A 40 -2.17 -20.64 2.58
CA TRP A 40 -3.45 -20.01 2.87
C TRP A 40 -3.80 -20.29 4.32
N THR A 41 -4.31 -19.27 5.01
CA THR A 41 -4.77 -19.38 6.39
C THR A 41 -6.28 -19.29 6.44
N GLU A 42 -6.89 -20.15 7.24
CA GLU A 42 -8.33 -20.21 7.43
C GLU A 42 -8.73 -19.49 8.72
N HIS A 43 -9.79 -18.70 8.64
CA HIS A 43 -10.33 -17.86 9.71
C HIS A 43 -11.75 -18.28 10.01
N HIS A 44 -12.08 -18.46 11.29
CA HIS A 44 -13.36 -19.02 11.73
C HIS A 44 -14.08 -18.02 12.64
N TYR A 45 -15.31 -17.66 12.28
CA TYR A 45 -16.17 -16.75 13.05
C TYR A 45 -17.48 -17.45 13.36
N THR A 46 -17.84 -17.59 14.65
CA THR A 46 -18.92 -18.47 15.08
C THR A 46 -20.04 -17.75 15.85
N LEU A 47 -21.28 -18.21 15.70
CA LEU A 47 -22.38 -17.92 16.62
C LEU A 47 -22.66 -19.15 17.47
N SER A 48 -22.77 -18.94 18.77
CA SER A 48 -23.12 -19.96 19.76
C SER A 48 -24.23 -19.43 20.66
N ASP A 49 -25.18 -20.29 21.00
CA ASP A 49 -26.10 -20.01 22.09
C ASP A 49 -25.39 -20.32 23.42
N ALA A 50 -25.79 -19.69 24.52
CA ALA A 50 -25.00 -19.57 25.76
C ALA A 50 -24.42 -20.87 26.36
N ARG A 51 -24.92 -22.05 25.98
CA ARG A 51 -24.43 -23.37 26.42
C ARG A 51 -24.29 -24.41 25.31
N ASP A 52 -24.61 -24.05 24.07
CA ASP A 52 -24.60 -24.99 22.95
C ASP A 52 -23.35 -24.81 22.09
N PRO A 53 -22.88 -25.88 21.41
CA PRO A 53 -21.86 -25.76 20.37
C PRO A 53 -22.23 -24.69 19.33
N PRO A 54 -21.25 -24.08 18.65
CA PRO A 54 -21.53 -23.07 17.64
C PRO A 54 -22.42 -23.64 16.53
N TRP A 55 -23.59 -23.04 16.33
CA TRP A 55 -24.59 -23.51 15.36
C TRP A 55 -24.43 -22.84 13.99
N ALA A 56 -23.66 -21.75 13.91
CA ALA A 56 -23.29 -21.10 12.65
C ALA A 56 -21.81 -20.71 12.64
N THR A 57 -21.12 -20.94 11.52
CA THR A 57 -19.71 -20.58 11.32
C THR A 57 -19.51 -19.94 9.94
N LEU A 58 -18.83 -18.80 9.91
CA LEU A 58 -18.27 -18.19 8.70
C LEU A 58 -16.79 -18.55 8.64
N MET A 59 -16.41 -19.28 7.60
CA MET A 59 -15.03 -19.63 7.30
C MET A 59 -14.51 -18.78 6.15
N VAL A 60 -13.30 -18.23 6.28
CA VAL A 60 -12.68 -17.37 5.26
C VAL A 60 -11.23 -17.78 5.04
N ARG A 61 -10.81 -17.91 3.78
CA ARG A 61 -9.41 -18.16 3.43
C ARG A 61 -8.71 -16.85 3.07
N SER A 62 -7.48 -16.68 3.55
CA SER A 62 -6.72 -15.46 3.32
C SER A 62 -5.20 -15.70 3.33
N ARG A 63 -4.43 -14.64 3.06
CA ARG A 63 -2.95 -14.59 3.07
C ARG A 63 -2.36 -14.21 4.43
N ALA A 64 -3.18 -14.12 5.47
CA ALA A 64 -2.70 -13.75 6.79
C ALA A 64 -1.73 -14.83 7.32
N PRO A 65 -0.62 -14.49 7.99
CA PRO A 65 0.33 -15.50 8.48
C PRO A 65 -0.23 -16.45 9.54
N LEU A 66 -1.20 -15.98 10.34
CA LEU A 66 -1.79 -16.71 11.45
C LEU A 66 -3.32 -16.56 11.46
N PRO A 67 -4.07 -17.57 11.96
CA PRO A 67 -5.54 -17.49 12.08
C PRO A 67 -6.05 -16.39 13.02
N THR A 68 -5.19 -15.91 13.93
CA THR A 68 -5.49 -14.81 14.86
C THR A 68 -5.24 -13.43 14.25
N HIS A 69 -4.57 -13.37 13.10
CA HIS A 69 -4.33 -12.11 12.40
C HIS A 69 -5.55 -11.72 11.57
N LEU A 70 -5.69 -10.43 11.30
CA LEU A 70 -6.71 -9.94 10.38
C LEU A 70 -6.58 -10.64 9.00
N PRO A 71 -7.68 -11.19 8.43
CA PRO A 71 -7.63 -11.77 7.09
C PRO A 71 -7.07 -10.76 6.08
N SER A 72 -6.20 -11.20 5.18
CA SER A 72 -5.59 -10.34 4.16
C SER A 72 -5.77 -10.92 2.75
N THR A 73 -6.08 -10.05 1.80
CA THR A 73 -6.28 -10.41 0.39
C THR A 73 -5.57 -9.41 -0.51
N PHE A 74 -5.09 -9.88 -1.65
CA PHE A 74 -4.56 -9.02 -2.70
C PHE A 74 -5.56 -8.86 -3.83
N GLU A 75 -5.42 -7.79 -4.60
CA GLU A 75 -6.18 -7.61 -5.83
C GLU A 75 -5.91 -8.73 -6.83
N GLY A 76 -6.96 -9.12 -7.55
CA GLY A 76 -6.93 -10.24 -8.50
C GLY A 76 -7.09 -11.61 -7.84
N GLU A 77 -7.02 -11.70 -6.50
CA GLU A 77 -7.33 -12.93 -5.77
C GLU A 77 -8.83 -13.07 -5.49
N ASP A 78 -9.28 -14.33 -5.54
CA ASP A 78 -10.64 -14.70 -5.17
C ASP A 78 -10.77 -14.76 -3.65
N ILE A 79 -11.72 -14.02 -3.09
CA ILE A 79 -12.09 -14.14 -1.67
C ILE A 79 -13.02 -15.34 -1.56
N THR A 80 -12.50 -16.43 -1.00
CA THR A 80 -13.22 -17.70 -0.89
C THR A 80 -13.47 -18.07 0.57
N GLY A 81 -14.59 -18.74 0.80
CA GLY A 81 -14.96 -19.17 2.13
C GLY A 81 -16.26 -19.95 2.11
N GLU A 82 -16.77 -20.26 3.30
CA GLU A 82 -17.94 -21.11 3.46
C GLU A 82 -18.78 -20.67 4.66
N ILE A 83 -20.09 -20.84 4.54
CA ILE A 83 -21.02 -20.77 5.66
C ILE A 83 -21.39 -22.18 6.06
N LEU A 84 -21.17 -22.50 7.34
CA LEU A 84 -21.60 -23.76 7.96
C LEU A 84 -22.73 -23.47 8.93
N LEU A 85 -23.79 -24.28 8.88
CA LEU A 85 -24.77 -24.39 9.96
C LEU A 85 -24.72 -25.80 10.54
N ASP A 86 -24.67 -25.91 11.87
CA ASP A 86 -24.78 -27.17 12.61
C ASP A 86 -26.00 -27.06 13.55
N LEU A 87 -27.17 -27.42 13.03
CA LEU A 87 -28.45 -27.28 13.73
C LEU A 87 -28.76 -28.58 14.49
N THR A 88 -28.59 -28.56 15.81
CA THR A 88 -28.93 -29.68 16.69
C THR A 88 -30.43 -29.83 16.93
N ARG A 89 -31.22 -28.80 16.60
CA ARG A 89 -32.67 -28.75 16.71
C ARG A 89 -33.27 -28.22 15.41
N GLU A 90 -34.50 -28.64 15.14
CA GLU A 90 -35.23 -28.17 13.96
C GLU A 90 -35.51 -26.66 14.03
N ASP A 91 -35.12 -25.90 13.00
CA ASP A 91 -35.37 -24.46 12.92
C ASP A 91 -36.15 -24.11 11.63
N SER A 92 -37.44 -23.79 11.78
CA SER A 92 -38.30 -23.27 10.68
C SER A 92 -38.07 -21.80 10.37
N SER A 93 -37.38 -21.08 11.25
CA SER A 93 -37.27 -19.64 11.14
C SER A 93 -36.18 -19.21 10.19
N ILE A 94 -35.18 -20.03 9.90
CA ILE A 94 -34.13 -19.69 8.93
C ILE A 94 -34.75 -19.72 7.52
N LYS A 95 -34.73 -18.57 6.83
CA LYS A 95 -35.35 -18.37 5.51
C LYS A 95 -34.35 -17.99 4.42
N GLY A 96 -33.09 -17.70 4.78
CA GLY A 96 -32.05 -17.47 3.79
C GLY A 96 -30.66 -17.31 4.40
N VAL A 97 -29.66 -17.48 3.55
CA VAL A 97 -28.24 -17.27 3.85
C VAL A 97 -27.67 -16.38 2.76
N VAL A 98 -27.17 -15.21 3.14
CA VAL A 98 -26.59 -14.22 2.23
C VAL A 98 -25.20 -13.86 2.73
N VAL A 99 -24.24 -13.77 1.82
CA VAL A 99 -22.92 -13.21 2.12
C VAL A 99 -22.72 -11.94 1.30
N SER A 100 -22.10 -10.93 1.89
CA SER A 100 -21.83 -9.64 1.25
C SER A 100 -20.43 -9.15 1.61
N ILE A 101 -19.80 -8.43 0.68
CA ILE A 101 -18.61 -7.62 0.93
C ILE A 101 -18.99 -6.14 0.82
N ILE A 102 -18.65 -5.36 1.83
CA ILE A 102 -18.84 -3.91 1.83
C ILE A 102 -17.46 -3.26 1.97
N GLY A 103 -17.09 -2.44 1.00
CA GLY A 103 -15.96 -1.52 1.09
C GLY A 103 -16.48 -0.11 1.37
N GLN A 104 -15.95 0.54 2.41
CA GLN A 104 -16.45 1.82 2.86
C GLN A 104 -15.36 2.74 3.38
N ILE A 105 -15.62 4.04 3.25
CA ILE A 105 -14.82 5.10 3.85
C ILE A 105 -15.56 5.56 5.12
N THR A 106 -14.85 5.59 6.23
CA THR A 106 -15.34 6.07 7.52
C THR A 106 -14.56 7.33 7.89
N THR A 107 -15.25 8.46 8.06
CA THR A 107 -14.63 9.76 8.42
C THR A 107 -14.95 10.21 9.84
N SER A 108 -16.01 9.64 10.41
CA SER A 108 -16.43 9.86 11.79
C SER A 108 -17.15 8.60 12.30
N ALA A 109 -17.55 8.58 13.57
CA ALA A 109 -18.31 7.46 14.13
C ALA A 109 -19.67 7.23 13.44
N ILE A 110 -20.20 8.24 12.76
CA ILE A 110 -21.54 8.21 12.14
C ILE A 110 -21.49 8.32 10.61
N ASP A 111 -20.39 8.83 10.05
CA ASP A 111 -20.27 9.07 8.61
C ASP A 111 -19.54 7.91 7.94
N MET A 112 -20.34 7.04 7.32
CA MET A 112 -19.90 5.87 6.58
C MET A 112 -20.38 5.96 5.14
N HIS A 113 -19.43 5.90 4.21
CA HIS A 113 -19.69 6.03 2.78
C HIS A 113 -19.27 4.74 2.06
N PRO A 114 -20.21 3.81 1.81
CA PRO A 114 -19.90 2.59 1.07
C PRO A 114 -19.61 2.93 -0.39
N PHE A 115 -18.47 2.48 -0.89
CA PHE A 115 -18.06 2.61 -2.29
C PHE A 115 -18.06 1.27 -3.04
N LEU A 116 -18.15 0.15 -2.30
CA LEU A 116 -18.21 -1.19 -2.87
C LEU A 116 -19.28 -1.98 -2.12
N THR A 117 -20.16 -2.64 -2.85
CA THR A 117 -21.10 -3.62 -2.29
C THR A 117 -21.20 -4.80 -3.25
N LEU A 118 -20.67 -5.94 -2.82
CA LEU A 118 -20.83 -7.23 -3.51
C LEU A 118 -21.74 -8.09 -2.66
N ARG A 119 -22.62 -8.88 -3.29
CA ARG A 119 -23.62 -9.68 -2.59
C ARG A 119 -23.86 -10.99 -3.32
N GLN A 120 -23.93 -12.08 -2.55
CA GLN A 120 -24.26 -13.42 -3.04
C GLN A 120 -25.31 -14.04 -2.11
N GLU A 121 -26.46 -14.41 -2.68
CA GLU A 121 -27.44 -15.24 -1.97
C GLU A 121 -27.04 -16.71 -2.13
N LEU A 122 -26.70 -17.35 -1.01
CA LEU A 122 -26.23 -18.74 -0.99
C LEU A 122 -27.38 -19.74 -0.90
N TRP A 123 -28.44 -19.34 -0.19
CA TRP A 123 -29.67 -20.11 -0.07
C TRP A 123 -30.83 -19.20 0.30
N SER A 124 -32.02 -19.52 -0.19
CA SER A 124 -33.28 -19.00 0.33
C SER A 124 -34.32 -20.12 0.34
N ALA A 125 -35.36 -19.98 1.16
CA ALA A 125 -36.46 -20.95 1.19
C ALA A 125 -37.05 -21.20 -0.21
N ASP A 126 -37.06 -20.19 -1.09
CA ASP A 126 -37.57 -20.31 -2.46
C ASP A 126 -36.72 -21.21 -3.37
N MET A 127 -35.46 -21.47 -2.99
CA MET A 127 -34.56 -22.39 -3.72
C MET A 127 -34.81 -23.87 -3.40
N GLY A 128 -35.70 -24.17 -2.44
CA GLY A 128 -36.01 -25.54 -2.01
C GLY A 128 -35.13 -26.02 -0.85
N ASP A 129 -35.26 -27.32 -0.51
CA ASP A 129 -34.54 -27.94 0.59
C ASP A 129 -33.02 -27.91 0.32
N PRO A 130 -32.20 -27.28 1.16
CA PRO A 130 -30.75 -27.21 0.94
C PRO A 130 -30.04 -28.57 0.99
N GLY A 131 -30.68 -29.62 1.53
CA GLY A 131 -30.20 -31.00 1.47
C GLY A 131 -30.49 -31.71 0.14
N GLN A 132 -31.33 -31.12 -0.72
CA GLN A 132 -31.73 -31.69 -2.01
C GLN A 132 -31.39 -30.75 -3.17
N ARG A 133 -31.07 -31.29 -4.36
CA ARG A 133 -30.55 -30.45 -5.45
C ARG A 133 -31.60 -29.63 -6.20
N ARG A 134 -32.91 -29.96 -6.09
CA ARG A 134 -34.03 -29.24 -6.72
C ARG A 134 -35.34 -29.56 -6.00
N GLY A 135 -36.22 -28.57 -5.81
CA GLY A 135 -37.54 -28.78 -5.23
C GLY A 135 -38.40 -27.51 -5.27
N ALA A 136 -39.69 -27.67 -4.95
CA ALA A 136 -40.59 -26.56 -4.67
C ALA A 136 -40.09 -25.72 -3.46
N PRO A 137 -40.61 -24.49 -3.25
CA PRO A 137 -40.24 -23.67 -2.11
C PRO A 137 -40.29 -24.44 -0.79
N PHE A 138 -39.22 -24.33 -0.02
CA PHE A 138 -39.02 -25.04 1.24
C PHE A 138 -39.80 -24.37 2.37
N ASN A 139 -40.88 -25.02 2.79
CA ASN A 139 -41.66 -24.63 3.96
C ASN A 139 -41.33 -25.46 5.21
N GLY A 140 -40.32 -26.33 5.11
CA GLY A 140 -39.90 -27.22 6.18
C GLY A 140 -39.04 -26.55 7.26
N LYS A 141 -38.49 -27.38 8.14
CA LYS A 141 -37.53 -26.98 9.18
C LYS A 141 -36.15 -27.48 8.80
N LEU A 142 -35.14 -26.63 8.96
CA LEU A 142 -33.75 -27.05 8.77
C LEU A 142 -33.30 -27.85 10.00
N LEU A 143 -32.59 -28.96 9.77
CA LEU A 143 -32.02 -29.81 10.82
C LEU A 143 -30.71 -30.44 10.31
N GLY A 144 -29.70 -30.50 11.17
CA GLY A 144 -28.41 -31.08 10.84
C GLY A 144 -27.45 -30.07 10.21
N ARG A 145 -26.57 -30.57 9.35
CA ARG A 145 -25.42 -29.82 8.84
C ARG A 145 -25.63 -29.32 7.43
N TYR A 146 -25.44 -28.02 7.23
CA TYR A 146 -25.51 -27.38 5.93
C TYR A 146 -24.23 -26.60 5.66
N ARG A 147 -23.81 -26.61 4.39
CA ARG A 147 -22.58 -25.97 3.93
C ARG A 147 -22.82 -25.28 2.61
N TRP A 148 -22.52 -23.99 2.57
CA TRP A 148 -22.59 -23.20 1.35
C TRP A 148 -21.26 -22.49 1.09
N PRO A 149 -20.54 -22.86 0.02
CA PRO A 149 -19.34 -22.13 -0.38
C PRO A 149 -19.70 -20.80 -1.05
N PHE A 150 -18.84 -19.81 -0.88
CA PHE A 150 -18.94 -18.52 -1.57
C PHE A 150 -17.59 -18.12 -2.18
N THR A 151 -17.67 -17.31 -3.23
CA THR A 151 -16.51 -16.72 -3.89
C THR A 151 -16.84 -15.31 -4.34
N PHE A 152 -16.03 -14.33 -3.95
CA PHE A 152 -16.10 -12.97 -4.45
C PHE A 152 -14.86 -12.57 -5.21
N LYS A 153 -15.07 -11.76 -6.25
CA LYS A 153 -14.03 -11.03 -6.96
C LYS A 153 -14.22 -9.55 -6.73
N ILE A 154 -13.25 -8.91 -6.08
CA ILE A 154 -13.25 -7.46 -5.95
C ILE A 154 -12.90 -6.86 -7.31
N PRO A 155 -13.74 -5.98 -7.89
CA PRO A 155 -13.43 -5.33 -9.15
C PRO A 155 -12.21 -4.40 -8.97
N PRO A 156 -11.39 -4.17 -10.01
CA PRO A 156 -10.24 -3.26 -9.91
C PRO A 156 -10.66 -1.79 -9.78
N TYR A 157 -11.88 -1.45 -10.23
CA TYR A 157 -12.44 -0.11 -10.21
C TYR A 157 -13.88 -0.11 -9.67
N VAL A 158 -14.29 1.02 -9.11
CA VAL A 158 -15.63 1.30 -8.60
C VAL A 158 -16.10 2.67 -9.08
N GLU A 159 -17.41 2.82 -9.27
CA GLU A 159 -18.01 4.13 -9.43
C GLU A 159 -18.32 4.73 -8.07
N PHE A 160 -17.87 5.95 -7.84
CA PHE A 160 -18.12 6.66 -6.61
C PHE A 160 -18.26 8.16 -6.87
N ALA A 161 -18.91 8.88 -5.96
CA ALA A 161 -19.16 10.31 -6.14
C ALA A 161 -17.82 11.08 -6.24
N GLY A 162 -17.60 11.70 -7.41
CA GLY A 162 -16.41 12.45 -7.75
C GLY A 162 -16.50 13.94 -7.42
N SER A 163 -15.54 14.70 -7.93
CA SER A 163 -15.28 16.08 -7.54
C SER A 163 -16.30 17.10 -8.05
N SER A 164 -16.89 16.81 -9.21
CA SER A 164 -17.94 17.56 -9.90
C SER A 164 -19.35 17.18 -9.42
N GLY A 165 -19.48 16.24 -8.47
CA GLY A 165 -20.77 15.66 -8.09
C GLY A 165 -21.28 14.59 -9.06
N SER A 166 -20.57 14.30 -10.17
CA SER A 166 -20.83 13.13 -11.01
C SER A 166 -20.14 11.89 -10.44
N ASN A 167 -20.67 10.70 -10.74
CA ASN A 167 -19.93 9.47 -10.50
C ASN A 167 -18.65 9.48 -11.33
N GLU A 168 -17.51 9.32 -10.66
CA GLU A 168 -16.20 9.12 -11.27
C GLU A 168 -15.77 7.67 -11.03
N THR A 169 -14.96 7.14 -11.94
CA THR A 169 -14.38 5.81 -11.80
C THR A 169 -13.08 5.92 -10.99
N PHE A 170 -13.05 5.24 -9.84
CA PHE A 170 -11.87 5.16 -8.98
C PHE A 170 -11.34 3.74 -8.95
N ARG A 171 -10.02 3.61 -8.80
CA ARG A 171 -9.42 2.33 -8.45
C ARG A 171 -9.86 1.94 -7.04
N VAL A 172 -10.12 0.66 -6.80
CA VAL A 172 -10.45 0.20 -5.45
C VAL A 172 -9.27 0.47 -4.49
N PRO A 173 -9.49 1.25 -3.42
CA PRO A 173 -8.41 1.75 -2.57
C PRO A 173 -7.87 0.66 -1.64
N PRO A 174 -6.60 0.74 -1.19
CA PRO A 174 -6.09 -0.12 -0.12
C PRO A 174 -6.88 0.06 1.18
N SER A 175 -6.88 -0.97 2.03
CA SER A 175 -7.24 -0.77 3.44
C SER A 175 -6.31 0.25 4.08
N PHE A 176 -6.91 1.26 4.72
CA PHE A 176 -6.20 2.40 5.29
C PHE A 176 -6.74 2.69 6.69
N SER A 177 -5.85 2.79 7.66
CA SER A 177 -6.19 3.18 9.03
C SER A 177 -4.92 3.65 9.73
N GLU A 178 -4.88 4.93 10.12
CA GLU A 178 -3.75 5.51 10.82
C GLU A 178 -4.20 6.35 12.02
N ARG A 179 -3.37 6.39 13.07
CA ARG A 179 -3.72 7.00 14.36
C ARG A 179 -4.04 8.50 14.28
N MET A 180 -3.47 9.20 13.30
CA MET A 180 -3.55 10.67 13.19
C MET A 180 -4.47 11.11 12.03
N THR A 181 -5.22 10.18 11.44
CA THR A 181 -6.11 10.43 10.31
C THR A 181 -7.52 10.01 10.72
N ARG A 182 -8.51 10.87 10.47
CA ARG A 182 -9.91 10.52 10.73
C ARG A 182 -10.56 9.69 9.64
N VAL A 183 -9.88 9.53 8.51
CA VAL A 183 -10.36 8.74 7.40
C VAL A 183 -9.81 7.32 7.50
N HIS A 184 -10.72 6.35 7.49
CA HIS A 184 -10.42 4.93 7.46
C HIS A 184 -11.08 4.32 6.22
N ILE A 185 -10.35 3.43 5.55
CA ILE A 185 -10.86 2.63 4.44
C ILE A 185 -10.88 1.19 4.90
N GLN A 186 -12.08 0.63 5.02
CA GLN A 186 -12.29 -0.70 5.58
C GLN A 186 -13.13 -1.56 4.64
N TYR A 187 -12.81 -2.86 4.62
CA TYR A 187 -13.60 -3.87 3.96
C TYR A 187 -14.16 -4.83 4.99
N GLN A 188 -15.45 -5.11 4.90
CA GLN A 188 -16.16 -6.02 5.78
C GLN A 188 -16.78 -7.16 4.96
N LEU A 189 -16.58 -8.38 5.42
CA LEU A 189 -17.29 -9.56 4.96
C LEU A 189 -18.40 -9.86 5.97
N ILE A 190 -19.64 -9.94 5.49
CA ILE A 190 -20.83 -10.08 6.32
C ILE A 190 -21.64 -11.27 5.82
N ALA A 191 -21.93 -12.21 6.71
CA ALA A 191 -22.88 -13.29 6.48
C ALA A 191 -24.15 -13.06 7.30
N VAL A 192 -25.29 -13.00 6.62
CA VAL A 192 -26.61 -12.78 7.20
C VAL A 192 -27.44 -14.04 7.06
N ILE A 193 -27.85 -14.60 8.20
CA ILE A 193 -28.79 -15.72 8.29
C ILE A 193 -30.17 -15.10 8.52
N ARG A 194 -30.93 -14.98 7.43
CA ARG A 194 -32.25 -14.36 7.40
C ARG A 194 -33.24 -15.20 8.18
N ARG A 195 -34.01 -14.57 9.06
CA ARG A 195 -35.09 -15.23 9.80
C ARG A 195 -36.47 -14.76 9.33
N GLY A 196 -37.46 -15.64 9.53
CA GLY A 196 -38.86 -15.38 9.20
C GLY A 196 -39.50 -14.33 10.12
N LYS A 197 -40.80 -14.08 9.90
CA LYS A 197 -41.55 -13.01 10.57
C LYS A 197 -41.30 -12.95 12.08
N PHE A 198 -41.06 -11.74 12.59
CA PHE A 198 -40.83 -11.40 14.00
C PHE A 198 -39.55 -11.94 14.66
N ARG A 199 -38.58 -12.44 13.88
CA ARG A 199 -37.24 -12.74 14.39
C ARG A 199 -36.20 -11.82 13.75
N ILE A 200 -35.21 -11.44 14.54
CA ILE A 200 -34.07 -10.65 14.07
C ILE A 200 -33.14 -11.58 13.29
N ASP A 201 -32.59 -11.07 12.18
CA ASP A 201 -31.58 -11.78 11.41
C ASP A 201 -30.31 -11.96 12.24
N ASN A 202 -29.67 -13.11 12.10
CA ASN A 202 -28.36 -13.33 12.72
C ASN A 202 -27.26 -12.90 11.76
N GLN A 203 -26.23 -12.26 12.31
CA GLN A 203 -25.11 -11.75 11.53
C GLN A 203 -23.78 -12.27 12.07
N LEU A 204 -22.97 -12.83 11.18
CA LEU A 204 -21.55 -13.08 11.35
C LEU A 204 -20.80 -12.05 10.51
N SER A 205 -19.76 -11.42 11.04
CA SER A 205 -18.95 -10.53 10.20
C SER A 205 -17.51 -10.47 10.66
N THR A 206 -16.64 -10.18 9.70
CA THR A 206 -15.25 -9.83 9.95
C THR A 206 -14.82 -8.69 9.06
N VAL A 207 -13.85 -7.92 9.53
CA VAL A 207 -13.09 -7.01 8.68
C VAL A 207 -11.94 -7.76 8.01
N PHE A 208 -11.46 -7.28 6.88
CA PHE A 208 -10.28 -7.81 6.22
C PHE A 208 -9.45 -6.69 5.56
N SER A 209 -8.16 -6.95 5.40
CA SER A 209 -7.23 -6.05 4.73
C SER A 209 -7.20 -6.35 3.23
N PHE A 210 -7.49 -5.34 2.41
CA PHE A 210 -7.30 -5.39 0.97
C PHE A 210 -6.02 -4.64 0.58
N THR A 211 -5.16 -5.29 -0.20
CA THR A 211 -3.96 -4.65 -0.78
C THR A 211 -4.06 -4.64 -2.30
N PRO A 212 -4.09 -3.45 -2.94
CA PRO A 212 -4.08 -3.35 -4.39
C PRO A 212 -2.77 -3.90 -4.95
N PHE A 213 -2.77 -4.37 -6.19
CA PHE A 213 -1.57 -4.84 -6.90
C PHE A 213 -1.22 -3.85 -8.01
N ILE A 214 -0.36 -2.89 -7.68
CA ILE A 214 0.03 -1.76 -8.55
C ILE A 214 1.49 -1.97 -8.96
N HIS A 215 1.75 -1.93 -10.27
CA HIS A 215 3.09 -2.06 -10.83
C HIS A 215 3.58 -0.73 -11.40
N PRO A 216 4.85 -0.38 -11.16
CA PRO A 216 5.47 0.68 -11.92
C PRO A 216 5.76 0.21 -13.35
N ALA A 217 5.94 1.16 -14.26
CA ALA A 217 6.45 0.87 -15.59
C ALA A 217 7.85 0.20 -15.51
N PRO A 218 8.25 -0.58 -16.53
CA PRO A 218 9.61 -1.13 -16.58
C PRO A 218 10.69 -0.04 -16.55
N PHE A 219 11.84 -0.36 -15.95
CA PHE A 219 13.03 0.50 -16.01
C PHE A 219 13.63 0.53 -17.44
N THR A 220 14.46 1.53 -17.73
CA THR A 220 15.30 1.55 -18.95
C THR A 220 16.19 0.30 -19.02
N GLU A 221 16.56 -0.11 -20.24
CA GLU A 221 17.42 -1.28 -20.44
C GLU A 221 18.75 -1.16 -19.70
N ALA A 222 19.37 0.03 -19.74
CA ALA A 222 20.63 0.29 -19.04
C ALA A 222 20.51 0.08 -17.52
N ARG A 223 19.41 0.55 -16.90
CA ARG A 223 19.15 0.31 -15.48
C ARG A 223 18.82 -1.15 -15.18
N GLN A 224 18.05 -1.82 -16.04
CA GLN A 224 17.78 -3.25 -15.86
C GLN A 224 19.09 -4.04 -15.87
N GLU A 225 20.00 -3.73 -16.77
CA GLU A 225 21.31 -4.39 -16.85
C GLU A 225 22.14 -4.15 -15.60
N ALA A 226 22.18 -2.90 -15.12
CA ALA A 226 22.85 -2.57 -13.87
C ALA A 226 22.31 -3.40 -12.69
N TYR A 227 20.98 -3.57 -12.57
CA TYR A 227 20.38 -4.40 -11.52
C TYR A 227 20.68 -5.90 -11.69
N ARG A 228 20.62 -6.45 -12.91
CA ARG A 228 20.91 -7.86 -13.18
C ARG A 228 22.34 -8.23 -12.79
N HIS A 229 23.30 -7.39 -13.17
CA HIS A 229 24.73 -7.67 -12.98
C HIS A 229 25.29 -7.09 -11.68
N GLY A 230 24.52 -6.26 -10.97
CA GLY A 230 24.99 -5.58 -9.77
C GLY A 230 26.02 -4.50 -10.04
N HIS A 231 26.00 -3.93 -11.25
CA HIS A 231 26.81 -2.78 -11.58
C HIS A 231 26.20 -1.50 -10.99
N PRO A 232 27.01 -0.44 -10.81
CA PRO A 232 26.48 0.89 -10.50
C PRO A 232 25.42 1.32 -11.52
N ILE A 233 24.38 2.01 -11.04
CA ILE A 233 23.38 2.57 -11.94
C ILE A 233 24.00 3.69 -12.79
N PRO A 234 23.73 3.74 -14.10
CA PRO A 234 24.20 4.83 -14.95
C PRO A 234 23.58 6.16 -14.46
N GLY A 235 24.40 7.20 -14.37
CA GLY A 235 23.96 8.53 -13.95
C GLY A 235 23.12 9.24 -15.02
N PRO A 236 22.53 10.41 -14.71
CA PRO A 236 21.71 11.17 -15.66
C PRO A 236 22.41 11.51 -16.97
N ASP A 237 23.72 11.72 -16.96
CA ASP A 237 24.50 12.04 -18.17
C ASP A 237 24.69 10.79 -19.07
N GLN A 238 24.61 9.58 -18.51
CA GLN A 238 24.82 8.30 -19.21
C GLN A 238 23.51 7.64 -19.64
N ASP A 239 22.42 7.83 -18.88
CA ASP A 239 21.07 7.31 -19.17
C ASP A 239 20.01 8.40 -18.98
N PRO A 240 19.96 9.45 -19.83
CA PRO A 240 19.02 10.57 -19.63
C PRO A 240 17.55 10.14 -19.57
N GLU A 241 17.17 9.13 -20.36
CA GLU A 241 15.81 8.57 -20.38
C GLU A 241 15.46 7.84 -19.07
N GLY A 242 16.47 7.32 -18.37
CA GLY A 242 16.33 6.68 -17.07
C GLY A 242 16.17 7.64 -15.91
N TRP A 243 16.26 8.96 -16.12
CA TRP A 243 16.18 9.95 -15.05
C TRP A 243 15.18 11.07 -15.39
N GLU A 244 14.49 11.56 -14.37
CA GLU A 244 13.80 12.85 -14.39
C GLU A 244 14.72 13.87 -13.75
N SER A 245 15.32 14.74 -14.57
CA SER A 245 16.15 15.83 -14.07
C SER A 245 15.31 17.08 -13.90
N LEU A 246 15.17 17.52 -12.65
CA LEU A 246 14.36 18.68 -12.30
C LEU A 246 15.03 19.98 -12.74
N THR A 247 14.24 21.05 -12.80
CA THR A 247 14.76 22.40 -13.03
C THR A 247 15.82 22.73 -11.99
N SER A 248 16.94 23.29 -12.44
CA SER A 248 18.01 23.71 -11.54
C SER A 248 17.54 24.85 -10.64
N VAL A 249 17.94 24.81 -9.37
CA VAL A 249 17.68 25.86 -8.39
C VAL A 249 18.98 26.47 -7.91
N ASP A 250 18.96 27.77 -7.68
CA ASP A 250 20.10 28.50 -7.13
C ASP A 250 20.01 28.49 -5.60
N VAL A 251 21.09 28.06 -4.97
CA VAL A 251 21.27 28.01 -3.52
C VAL A 251 22.28 29.08 -3.15
N GLY A 252 21.76 30.25 -2.76
CA GLY A 252 22.55 31.39 -2.33
C GLY A 252 22.76 31.43 -0.83
N GLY A 253 23.93 31.90 -0.39
CA GLY A 253 24.24 32.08 1.02
C GLY A 253 25.57 32.76 1.28
N THR A 254 25.97 32.77 2.54
CA THR A 254 27.27 33.30 2.98
C THR A 254 28.12 32.21 3.63
N VAL A 255 29.35 32.09 3.17
CA VAL A 255 30.38 31.22 3.76
C VAL A 255 31.21 32.03 4.76
N PHE A 256 31.41 31.47 5.95
CA PHE A 256 32.05 32.10 7.11
C PHE A 256 31.47 33.48 7.46
N SER A 257 30.19 33.71 7.16
CA SER A 257 29.47 34.98 7.37
C SER A 257 30.06 36.20 6.64
N THR A 258 31.02 36.00 5.72
CA THR A 258 31.72 37.10 5.04
C THR A 258 31.62 37.03 3.52
N ARG A 259 31.57 35.82 2.95
CA ARG A 259 31.70 35.62 1.51
C ARG A 259 30.38 35.14 0.93
N ALA A 260 29.73 35.97 0.14
CA ALA A 260 28.53 35.58 -0.59
C ALA A 260 28.90 34.57 -1.68
N VAL A 261 28.14 33.49 -1.76
CA VAL A 261 28.32 32.42 -2.75
C VAL A 261 26.96 31.96 -3.26
N ASP A 262 26.92 31.61 -4.53
CA ASP A 262 25.76 31.00 -5.17
C ASP A 262 26.19 29.66 -5.77
N ALA A 263 25.39 28.63 -5.51
CA ALA A 263 25.59 27.30 -6.07
C ALA A 263 24.35 26.87 -6.83
N LYS A 264 24.53 26.34 -8.03
CA LYS A 264 23.45 25.82 -8.86
C LYS A 264 23.28 24.34 -8.60
N CYS A 265 22.09 23.95 -8.17
CA CYS A 265 21.77 22.56 -7.82
C CYS A 265 20.78 21.97 -8.83
N ARG A 266 21.05 20.75 -9.31
CA ARG A 266 20.12 19.96 -10.14
C ARG A 266 19.90 18.60 -9.51
N LEU A 267 18.67 18.36 -9.05
CA LEU A 267 18.24 17.06 -8.55
C LEU A 267 17.65 16.23 -9.71
N SER A 268 18.06 14.97 -9.78
CA SER A 268 17.48 13.98 -10.70
C SER A 268 16.97 12.77 -9.92
N LEU A 269 15.79 12.28 -10.28
CA LEU A 269 15.16 11.08 -9.71
C LEU A 269 15.06 9.98 -10.77
N ALA A 270 15.32 8.73 -10.39
CA ALA A 270 15.27 7.60 -11.30
C ALA A 270 13.85 7.35 -11.84
N LYS A 271 13.68 7.25 -13.16
CA LYS A 271 12.42 6.87 -13.82
C LYS A 271 12.12 5.35 -13.76
N PRO A 272 10.84 4.95 -13.79
CA PRO A 272 9.66 5.82 -13.67
C PRO A 272 9.58 6.44 -12.28
N LEU A 273 8.86 7.55 -12.12
CA LEU A 273 8.60 8.19 -10.81
C LEU A 273 7.57 7.41 -9.97
N SER A 274 7.67 6.08 -10.02
CA SER A 274 6.78 5.11 -9.39
C SER A 274 7.65 4.01 -8.79
N TYR A 275 7.63 3.89 -7.46
CA TYR A 275 8.59 3.11 -6.69
C TYR A 275 7.88 2.13 -5.77
N THR A 276 8.33 0.88 -5.77
CA THR A 276 7.74 -0.17 -4.95
C THR A 276 8.11 0.04 -3.47
N ARG A 277 7.14 -0.01 -2.56
CA ARG A 277 7.43 -0.02 -1.11
C ARG A 277 8.44 -1.11 -0.74
N GLY A 278 9.30 -0.83 0.24
CA GLY A 278 10.38 -1.75 0.62
C GLY A 278 11.60 -1.74 -0.30
N THR A 279 11.67 -0.83 -1.29
CA THR A 279 12.86 -0.61 -2.14
C THR A 279 13.51 0.74 -1.85
N VAL A 280 14.22 1.31 -2.83
CA VAL A 280 14.81 2.66 -2.75
C VAL A 280 14.31 3.55 -3.88
N ILE A 281 14.35 4.86 -3.66
CA ILE A 281 14.30 5.89 -4.71
C ILE A 281 15.75 6.31 -4.99
N PRO A 282 16.33 5.93 -6.14
CA PRO A 282 17.63 6.45 -6.53
C PRO A 282 17.57 7.93 -6.91
N CYS A 283 18.54 8.69 -6.41
CA CYS A 283 18.68 10.13 -6.60
C CYS A 283 20.08 10.45 -7.12
N SER A 284 20.21 11.55 -7.87
CA SER A 284 21.48 12.15 -8.25
C SER A 284 21.40 13.66 -8.04
N LEU A 285 22.39 14.25 -7.40
CA LEU A 285 22.45 15.70 -7.18
C LEU A 285 23.73 16.24 -7.80
N CYS A 286 23.58 17.17 -8.75
CA CYS A 286 24.69 17.92 -9.32
C CYS A 286 24.73 19.30 -8.67
N ILE A 287 25.88 19.69 -8.11
CA ILE A 287 26.13 21.00 -7.51
C ILE A 287 27.25 21.65 -8.32
N GLU A 288 26.98 22.83 -8.86
CA GLU A 288 27.95 23.66 -9.59
C GLU A 288 28.17 24.96 -8.82
N CYS A 289 29.42 25.29 -8.52
CA CYS A 289 29.76 26.52 -7.81
C CYS A 289 31.15 27.01 -8.22
N SER A 290 31.30 28.32 -8.42
CA SER A 290 32.58 28.95 -8.78
C SER A 290 33.56 29.02 -7.60
N ASP A 291 33.06 28.88 -6.37
CA ASP A 291 33.85 28.86 -5.15
C ASP A 291 34.08 27.41 -4.69
N ALA A 292 35.31 26.93 -4.86
CA ALA A 292 35.68 25.55 -4.52
C ALA A 292 35.47 25.21 -3.03
N GLN A 293 35.72 26.16 -2.12
CA GLN A 293 35.53 25.91 -0.69
C GLN A 293 34.04 25.85 -0.33
N ALA A 294 33.21 26.69 -0.94
CA ALA A 294 31.76 26.60 -0.78
C ALA A 294 31.23 25.28 -1.35
N LEU A 295 31.73 24.87 -2.51
CA LEU A 295 31.38 23.60 -3.13
C LEU A 295 31.71 22.41 -2.23
N ASP A 296 32.87 22.41 -1.58
CA ASP A 296 33.24 21.37 -0.61
C ASP A 296 32.26 21.32 0.57
N LEU A 297 31.85 22.48 1.11
CA LEU A 297 30.89 22.54 2.22
C LEU A 297 29.49 22.07 1.80
N LEU A 298 29.01 22.51 0.64
CA LEU A 298 27.66 22.22 0.14
C LEU A 298 27.51 20.79 -0.39
N SER A 299 28.61 20.18 -0.83
CA SER A 299 28.64 18.78 -1.28
C SER A 299 28.87 17.76 -0.16
N MET A 300 28.94 18.19 1.10
CA MET A 300 28.95 17.25 2.21
C MET A 300 27.60 16.51 2.31
N PRO A 301 27.57 15.18 2.48
CA PRO A 301 26.31 14.42 2.58
C PRO A 301 25.32 14.97 3.63
N GLN A 302 25.81 15.45 4.78
CA GLN A 302 24.98 16.04 5.83
C GLN A 302 24.42 17.43 5.51
N ALA A 303 24.96 18.11 4.49
CA ALA A 303 24.48 19.42 4.08
C ALA A 303 23.21 19.32 3.22
N ILE A 304 22.98 18.17 2.59
CA ILE A 304 21.92 17.96 1.62
C ILE A 304 20.66 17.50 2.33
N ASP A 305 19.60 18.29 2.20
CA ASP A 305 18.32 18.04 2.85
C ASP A 305 17.25 17.69 1.81
N ILE A 306 17.16 16.40 1.45
CA ILE A 306 16.17 15.89 0.49
C ILE A 306 15.37 14.78 1.15
N ARG A 307 14.04 14.87 1.11
CA ARG A 307 13.14 14.01 1.89
C ARG A 307 11.98 13.49 1.05
N LEU A 308 11.53 12.29 1.36
CA LEU A 308 10.22 11.80 0.96
C LEU A 308 9.20 12.26 2.00
N LEU A 309 8.26 13.10 1.57
CA LEU A 309 7.10 13.49 2.36
C LEU A 309 5.87 12.73 1.89
N ARG A 310 5.02 12.41 2.87
CA ARG A 310 3.70 11.84 2.68
C ARG A 310 2.65 12.90 2.98
N HIS A 311 1.71 13.07 2.06
CA HIS A 311 0.60 14.00 2.19
C HIS A 311 -0.69 13.24 2.46
N ILE A 312 -1.41 13.66 3.50
CA ILE A 312 -2.70 13.07 3.88
C ILE A 312 -3.71 14.17 4.15
N SER A 313 -4.90 14.05 3.56
CA SER A 313 -6.07 14.88 3.90
C SER A 313 -6.57 14.52 5.31
N LYS A 314 -6.50 15.45 6.26
CA LYS A 314 -7.07 15.29 7.62
C LYS A 314 -8.32 16.14 7.78
N VAL A 315 -9.38 15.58 8.34
CA VAL A 315 -10.58 16.36 8.74
C VAL A 315 -10.22 17.38 9.84
N THR A 316 -10.45 18.67 9.58
CA THR A 316 -10.36 19.75 10.56
C THR A 316 -11.62 19.75 11.42
N THR A 317 -11.46 19.84 12.75
CA THR A 317 -12.59 19.73 13.71
C THR A 317 -13.11 21.08 14.14
N GLU A 318 -13.12 22.06 13.27
CA GLU A 318 -13.70 23.37 13.54
C GLU A 318 -14.28 23.73 12.18
N VAL A 319 -15.60 23.70 11.98
CA VAL A 319 -16.44 24.87 12.23
C VAL A 319 -17.91 24.41 12.40
N VAL A 320 -18.54 24.76 13.54
CA VAL A 320 -19.99 24.82 13.67
C VAL A 320 -20.46 26.08 12.93
N SER A 321 -20.67 26.00 11.61
CA SER A 321 -21.28 27.08 10.85
C SER A 321 -22.75 26.77 10.62
N LYS A 322 -23.60 27.54 11.29
CA LYS A 322 -25.01 27.70 10.96
C LYS A 322 -25.10 28.35 9.56
N SER A 323 -25.10 27.58 8.48
CA SER A 323 -25.48 28.08 7.18
C SER A 323 -26.72 27.34 6.66
N THR A 324 -27.80 28.12 6.60
CA THR A 324 -29.02 27.85 5.87
C THR A 324 -28.73 27.59 4.39
N GLY A 325 -28.97 26.35 3.94
CA GLY A 325 -29.26 26.06 2.53
C GLY A 325 -28.20 25.25 1.77
N LYS A 326 -28.51 23.97 1.54
CA LYS A 326 -28.11 23.13 0.39
C LYS A 326 -26.64 22.65 0.23
N SER A 327 -25.89 22.43 1.31
CA SER A 327 -24.89 21.36 1.34
C SER A 327 -24.92 20.70 2.73
N LYS A 328 -25.32 19.43 2.80
CA LYS A 328 -25.53 18.75 4.10
C LYS A 328 -24.23 18.22 4.71
N TYR A 329 -23.10 18.25 4.02
CA TYR A 329 -21.86 17.60 4.48
C TYR A 329 -20.62 18.31 3.91
N ALA A 330 -20.34 19.54 4.36
CA ALA A 330 -19.05 20.17 4.12
C ALA A 330 -18.17 19.88 5.34
N VAL A 331 -17.18 19.01 5.16
CA VAL A 331 -16.15 18.72 6.16
C VAL A 331 -14.87 19.33 5.63
N ASP A 332 -14.26 20.25 6.37
CA ASP A 332 -13.00 20.85 5.96
C ASP A 332 -11.86 19.87 6.19
N PHE A 333 -10.96 19.73 5.21
CA PHE A 333 -9.75 18.92 5.31
C PHE A 333 -8.48 19.78 5.22
N GLU A 334 -7.56 19.61 6.17
CA GLU A 334 -6.21 20.14 6.10
C GLU A 334 -5.26 19.06 5.57
N GLN A 335 -4.48 19.38 4.54
CA GLN A 335 -3.42 18.50 4.06
C GLN A 335 -2.23 18.58 5.02
N THR A 336 -1.93 17.48 5.72
CA THR A 336 -0.70 17.38 6.51
C THR A 336 0.39 16.68 5.71
N ALA A 337 1.58 17.26 5.69
CA ALA A 337 2.80 16.60 5.25
C ALA A 337 3.51 15.92 6.42
N GLN A 338 3.94 14.68 6.23
CA GLN A 338 4.74 13.92 7.18
C GLN A 338 6.02 13.44 6.52
N GLU A 339 7.16 13.70 7.16
CA GLU A 339 8.43 13.11 6.73
C GLU A 339 8.41 11.59 6.92
N ILE A 340 8.71 10.86 5.84
CA ILE A 340 8.86 9.41 5.85
C ILE A 340 10.34 9.06 6.01
N ARG A 341 11.19 9.58 5.12
CA ARG A 341 12.63 9.34 5.12
C ARG A 341 13.39 10.47 4.44
N SER A 342 14.61 10.70 4.91
CA SER A 342 15.61 11.53 4.26
C SER A 342 16.52 10.69 3.34
N ALA A 343 17.03 11.29 2.28
CA ALA A 343 17.99 10.66 1.36
C ALA A 343 19.36 10.48 2.03
N VAL A 344 20.02 9.36 1.74
CA VAL A 344 21.43 9.12 2.07
C VAL A 344 22.27 9.45 0.84
N TRP A 345 23.35 10.23 1.03
CA TRP A 345 24.18 10.73 -0.07
C TRP A 345 25.63 10.25 0.02
N TRP A 346 26.26 10.06 -1.13
CA TRP A 346 27.69 9.79 -1.26
C TRP A 346 28.24 10.42 -2.55
N LEU A 347 29.51 10.83 -2.50
CA LEU A 347 30.17 11.46 -3.64
C LEU A 347 30.43 10.43 -4.75
N SER A 348 30.13 10.82 -5.99
CA SER A 348 30.29 9.97 -7.19
C SER A 348 31.28 10.57 -8.19
N TYR A 349 31.22 11.88 -8.38
CA TYR A 349 32.13 12.61 -9.25
C TYR A 349 32.58 13.92 -8.61
N ASP A 350 33.84 14.26 -8.83
CA ASP A 350 34.53 15.39 -8.21
C ASP A 350 35.37 16.12 -9.25
N ASP A 351 35.01 17.37 -9.55
CA ASP A 351 35.74 18.31 -10.41
C ASP A 351 35.77 19.71 -9.78
N SER A 352 36.76 20.54 -10.08
CA SER A 352 37.06 21.82 -9.41
C SER A 352 35.85 22.73 -9.16
N TYR A 353 34.85 22.73 -10.03
CA TYR A 353 33.64 23.57 -9.94
C TYR A 353 32.33 22.78 -9.99
N ARG A 354 32.39 21.45 -9.97
CA ARG A 354 31.23 20.57 -10.09
C ARG A 354 31.38 19.33 -9.20
N ARG A 355 30.39 19.07 -8.37
CA ARG A 355 30.27 17.81 -7.60
C ARG A 355 29.01 17.09 -8.05
N VAL A 356 29.11 15.77 -8.23
CA VAL A 356 27.93 14.92 -8.42
C VAL A 356 27.87 13.90 -7.30
N LEU A 357 26.74 13.88 -6.60
CA LEU A 357 26.45 12.93 -5.56
C LEU A 357 25.38 11.95 -6.03
N CYS A 358 25.58 10.69 -5.68
CA CYS A 358 24.53 9.68 -5.75
C CYS A 358 23.82 9.64 -4.40
N GLY A 359 22.52 9.34 -4.43
CA GLY A 359 21.75 9.18 -3.22
C GLY A 359 20.63 8.16 -3.33
N GLU A 360 20.12 7.75 -2.17
CA GLU A 360 19.00 6.81 -2.05
C GLU A 360 18.06 7.24 -0.93
N ILE A 361 16.75 7.26 -1.23
CA ILE A 361 15.71 7.31 -0.20
C ILE A 361 15.17 5.90 0.01
N HIS A 362 15.34 5.35 1.20
CA HIS A 362 14.87 4.00 1.53
C HIS A 362 13.38 3.99 1.83
N LEU A 363 12.61 3.12 1.16
CA LEU A 363 11.16 3.02 1.34
C LEU A 363 10.83 1.94 2.38
N PRO A 364 10.10 2.28 3.46
CA PRO A 364 9.60 1.27 4.39
C PRO A 364 8.74 0.21 3.68
N LYS A 365 8.79 -1.05 4.15
CA LYS A 365 8.02 -2.16 3.57
C LYS A 365 6.51 -2.04 3.81
N ASP A 366 6.14 -1.39 4.91
CA ASP A 366 4.77 -1.14 5.34
C ASP A 366 4.17 0.16 4.77
N LEU A 367 4.95 0.89 3.94
CA LEU A 367 4.50 2.11 3.29
C LEU A 367 3.22 1.85 2.50
N LYS A 368 2.24 2.73 2.68
CA LYS A 368 0.94 2.64 2.03
C LYS A 368 1.04 3.17 0.60
N PRO A 369 0.49 2.47 -0.41
CA PRO A 369 0.56 2.96 -1.78
C PRO A 369 -0.28 4.22 -1.95
N ASN A 370 -0.02 4.98 -3.00
CA ASN A 370 -0.86 6.12 -3.34
C ASN A 370 -2.30 5.64 -3.52
N CYS A 371 -3.25 6.43 -3.02
CA CYS A 371 -4.66 6.15 -3.21
C CYS A 371 -5.47 7.44 -3.31
N ARG A 372 -6.52 7.40 -4.11
CA ARG A 372 -7.49 8.48 -4.28
C ARG A 372 -8.87 7.86 -4.43
N ILE A 373 -9.82 8.28 -3.60
CA ILE A 373 -11.21 7.88 -3.75
C ILE A 373 -12.17 8.98 -3.28
N GLY A 374 -13.08 9.37 -4.17
CA GLY A 374 -14.13 10.36 -3.89
C GLY A 374 -13.62 11.76 -3.57
N LYS A 375 -14.57 12.70 -3.56
CA LYS A 375 -14.36 14.05 -3.02
C LYS A 375 -14.95 14.15 -1.62
N PHE A 376 -14.24 14.83 -0.73
CA PHE A 376 -14.91 15.45 0.41
C PHE A 376 -15.13 16.93 0.08
N ASP A 377 -16.38 17.39 0.20
CA ASP A 377 -16.76 18.72 -0.27
C ASP A 377 -16.17 19.81 0.62
N LEU A 378 -14.98 20.28 0.25
CA LEU A 378 -14.35 21.48 0.78
C LEU A 378 -14.82 22.68 -0.05
N HIS A 379 -15.70 23.48 0.54
CA HIS A 379 -16.12 24.75 -0.04
C HIS A 379 -15.20 25.86 0.45
N VAL A 380 -13.94 25.93 -0.02
CA VAL A 380 -13.17 27.18 -0.21
C VAL A 380 -11.91 26.87 -1.04
N ARG A 381 -11.86 27.50 -2.22
CA ARG A 381 -10.70 27.84 -3.08
C ARG A 381 -9.47 26.90 -3.08
N SER A 382 -9.34 26.24 -4.23
CA SER A 382 -8.09 25.98 -5.00
C SER A 382 -7.22 24.74 -4.73
N ILE A 383 -7.68 23.70 -4.02
CA ILE A 383 -7.10 22.34 -4.16
C ILE A 383 -8.23 21.29 -4.04
N PRO A 384 -8.46 20.39 -5.02
CA PRO A 384 -9.45 19.32 -4.87
C PRO A 384 -9.04 18.41 -3.70
N SER A 385 -9.84 18.47 -2.63
CA SER A 385 -9.58 17.77 -1.38
C SER A 385 -10.24 16.40 -1.42
N ASP A 386 -9.68 15.55 -2.27
CA ASP A 386 -10.08 14.15 -2.31
C ASP A 386 -9.51 13.41 -1.10
N CYS A 387 -10.09 12.26 -0.76
CA CYS A 387 -9.44 11.32 0.15
C CYS A 387 -8.17 10.82 -0.54
N SER A 388 -7.06 11.53 -0.36
CA SER A 388 -5.83 11.28 -1.08
C SER A 388 -4.68 10.99 -0.11
N LEU A 389 -3.98 9.91 -0.43
CA LEU A 389 -2.67 9.61 0.11
C LEU A 389 -1.70 9.74 -1.06
N SER A 390 -0.80 10.71 -0.96
CA SER A 390 0.18 11.01 -2.01
C SER A 390 1.57 11.27 -1.41
N TYR A 391 2.58 11.28 -2.26
CA TYR A 391 3.96 11.45 -1.84
C TYR A 391 4.70 12.42 -2.75
N THR A 392 5.64 13.16 -2.16
CA THR A 392 6.55 14.07 -2.86
C THR A 392 7.97 13.83 -2.39
N VAL A 393 8.92 13.96 -3.31
CA VAL A 393 10.33 14.15 -2.97
C VAL A 393 10.59 15.64 -2.97
N GLU A 394 11.06 16.16 -1.84
CA GLU A 394 11.25 17.59 -1.63
C GLU A 394 12.70 17.90 -1.27
N MET A 395 13.24 18.95 -1.89
CA MET A 395 14.57 19.49 -1.58
C MET A 395 14.40 20.74 -0.74
N PHE A 396 15.09 20.82 0.38
CA PHE A 396 15.10 21.97 1.28
C PHE A 396 16.42 22.74 1.19
N PRO A 397 16.48 23.98 1.72
CA PRO A 397 17.72 24.72 1.82
C PRO A 397 18.85 23.91 2.48
N MET A 398 20.03 23.95 1.87
CA MET A 398 21.20 23.21 2.34
C MET A 398 21.68 23.73 3.70
N LYS A 399 22.18 22.81 4.53
CA LYS A 399 22.62 23.08 5.90
C LYS A 399 24.05 22.62 6.11
N ALA A 400 25.01 23.42 5.69
CA ALA A 400 26.43 23.13 5.90
C ALA A 400 27.02 23.93 7.07
N ILE A 401 28.03 23.36 7.72
CA ILE A 401 28.83 24.09 8.71
C ILE A 401 29.47 25.29 8.02
N ALA A 402 29.41 26.47 8.67
CA ALA A 402 29.94 27.72 8.15
C ALA A 402 29.30 28.21 6.85
N PHE A 403 28.14 27.68 6.45
CA PHE A 403 27.30 28.23 5.39
C PHE A 403 25.97 28.69 5.99
N SER A 404 25.62 29.95 5.76
CA SER A 404 24.32 30.51 6.13
C SER A 404 23.51 30.77 4.86
N SER A 405 22.46 29.98 4.66
CA SER A 405 21.52 30.14 3.54
C SER A 405 20.85 31.52 3.58
N HIS A 406 20.71 32.16 2.42
CA HIS A 406 19.86 33.36 2.27
C HIS A 406 18.37 33.00 2.40
N GLU A 407 18.01 31.78 2.00
CA GLU A 407 16.67 31.26 2.18
C GLU A 407 16.46 30.95 3.67
N THR A 408 15.64 31.79 4.32
CA THR A 408 15.28 31.68 5.74
C THR A 408 13.97 30.92 5.94
N THR A 409 13.26 30.61 4.85
CA THR A 409 12.03 29.85 4.89
C THR A 409 12.32 28.37 5.07
N ALA A 410 11.49 27.68 5.85
CA ALA A 410 11.50 26.22 5.93
C ALA A 410 10.79 25.57 4.71
N ALA A 411 10.58 26.33 3.63
CA ALA A 411 9.89 25.87 2.44
C ALA A 411 10.81 25.01 1.57
N ALA A 412 10.20 24.09 0.81
CA ALA A 412 10.94 23.30 -0.17
C ALA A 412 11.35 24.16 -1.37
N LEU A 413 12.60 24.04 -1.79
CA LEU A 413 13.17 24.61 -3.02
C LEU A 413 12.66 23.87 -4.26
N LEU A 414 12.47 22.56 -4.15
CA LEU A 414 11.91 21.71 -5.21
C LEU A 414 10.91 20.74 -4.61
N VAL A 415 9.83 20.49 -5.35
CA VAL A 415 8.80 19.51 -4.99
C VAL A 415 8.51 18.66 -6.22
N GLN A 416 8.77 17.35 -6.13
CA GLN A 416 8.50 16.40 -7.20
C GLN A 416 7.53 15.32 -6.72
N PRO A 417 6.29 15.26 -7.24
CA PRO A 417 5.37 14.17 -6.97
C PRO A 417 5.95 12.82 -7.41
N VAL A 418 5.73 11.79 -6.59
CA VAL A 418 6.10 10.41 -6.86
C VAL A 418 4.96 9.45 -6.48
N GLU A 419 4.95 8.28 -7.11
CA GLU A 419 4.03 7.21 -6.80
C GLU A 419 4.72 6.12 -5.98
N ILE A 420 4.05 5.67 -4.92
CA ILE A 420 4.42 4.51 -4.14
C ILE A 420 3.45 3.38 -4.49
N VAL A 421 4.00 2.24 -4.89
CA VAL A 421 3.25 1.09 -5.40
C VAL A 421 3.56 -0.19 -4.61
N THR A 422 2.72 -1.21 -4.80
CA THR A 422 2.72 -2.42 -3.97
C THR A 422 3.44 -3.62 -4.59
N ALA A 423 3.61 -3.60 -5.92
CA ALA A 423 4.28 -4.65 -6.67
C ALA A 423 5.49 -4.07 -7.42
N TYR A 424 6.41 -4.96 -7.77
CA TYR A 424 7.60 -4.62 -8.53
C TYR A 424 7.30 -4.56 -10.03
N SER A 425 8.05 -3.74 -10.78
CA SER A 425 8.00 -3.78 -12.24
C SER A 425 8.36 -5.16 -12.77
N ALA A 426 8.03 -5.41 -14.04
CA ALA A 426 8.62 -6.51 -14.77
C ALA A 426 10.15 -6.34 -14.84
N GLY A 427 10.88 -7.46 -14.82
CA GLY A 427 12.34 -7.49 -14.91
C GLY A 427 13.04 -7.57 -13.53
N PRO A 428 14.31 -7.12 -13.44
CA PRO A 428 15.13 -7.25 -12.24
C PRO A 428 14.59 -6.39 -11.09
N ARG A 429 14.81 -6.84 -9.86
CA ARG A 429 14.42 -6.09 -8.66
C ARG A 429 15.37 -4.90 -8.44
N PRO A 430 14.85 -3.74 -7.98
CA PRO A 430 15.70 -2.65 -7.52
C PRO A 430 16.69 -3.11 -6.46
N ARG A 431 17.90 -2.55 -6.50
CA ARG A 431 18.98 -2.84 -5.56
C ARG A 431 19.37 -1.58 -4.80
N THR A 432 19.86 -1.80 -3.58
CA THR A 432 20.47 -0.78 -2.74
C THR A 432 21.96 -0.73 -3.01
N TYR A 433 22.48 0.48 -3.21
CA TYR A 433 23.90 0.78 -3.46
C TYR A 433 24.48 1.73 -2.40
N SER A 434 23.65 2.30 -1.53
CA SER A 434 24.14 3.10 -0.41
C SER A 434 25.21 2.33 0.37
N PRO A 435 26.37 2.96 0.67
CA PRO A 435 27.38 2.37 1.54
C PRO A 435 26.69 1.98 2.85
N SER A 436 26.91 0.75 3.31
CA SER A 436 26.17 0.15 4.42
C SER A 436 25.97 1.15 5.56
N LEU A 437 24.70 1.46 5.88
CA LEU A 437 24.34 2.03 7.16
C LEU A 437 24.99 1.16 8.25
N PRO A 438 25.64 1.73 9.28
CA PRO A 438 26.29 0.95 10.32
C PRO A 438 25.37 -0.17 10.83
N PRO A 439 25.87 -1.41 10.99
CA PRO A 439 25.05 -2.52 11.47
C PRO A 439 24.49 -2.17 12.84
N GLY A 440 23.17 -1.90 12.91
CA GLY A 440 22.51 -1.35 14.10
C GLY A 440 21.33 -0.43 13.79
N TYR A 441 21.24 0.11 12.57
CA TYR A 441 20.10 0.93 12.11
C TYR A 441 18.92 0.12 11.51
N ASN A 442 18.77 -1.15 11.91
CA ASN A 442 17.53 -1.89 11.71
C ASN A 442 16.59 -1.62 12.89
N ASP A 443 15.39 -1.10 12.62
CA ASP A 443 14.20 -1.21 13.47
C ASP A 443 14.26 -0.69 14.93
N ALA A 444 14.86 0.47 15.18
CA ALA A 444 14.68 1.14 16.49
C ALA A 444 13.34 1.89 16.65
N SER A 445 12.59 2.11 15.56
CA SER A 445 11.26 2.75 15.61
C SER A 445 10.08 1.77 15.63
N SER A 446 10.33 0.46 15.70
CA SER A 446 9.28 -0.54 15.97
C SER A 446 9.12 -0.84 17.47
N SER A 447 9.84 -0.13 18.35
CA SER A 447 9.57 -0.13 19.79
C SER A 447 8.29 0.66 20.10
N THR A 448 7.16 0.05 19.77
CA THR A 448 5.92 0.31 20.49
C THR A 448 6.21 -0.01 21.96
N ARG A 449 6.37 1.02 22.79
CA ARG A 449 6.32 0.86 24.25
C ARG A 449 5.11 -0.03 24.56
N PRO A 450 5.25 -1.10 25.37
CA PRO A 450 4.10 -1.90 25.77
C PRO A 450 3.15 -0.97 26.53
N SER A 451 2.02 -0.64 25.89
CA SER A 451 0.90 -0.04 26.58
C SER A 451 0.43 -1.05 27.61
N SER A 452 0.59 -0.68 28.88
CA SER A 452 0.07 -1.37 30.05
C SER A 452 -1.33 -1.90 29.80
N GLU A 453 -1.50 -3.18 30.10
CA GLU A 453 -2.78 -3.86 30.24
C GLU A 453 -3.76 -3.02 31.05
N TYR A 454 -4.93 -2.76 30.47
CA TYR A 454 -6.15 -2.57 31.25
C TYR A 454 -7.18 -3.55 30.72
N SER A 455 -7.42 -4.58 31.53
CA SER A 455 -8.52 -5.51 31.37
C SER A 455 -9.84 -4.76 31.56
N PHE A 456 -10.72 -4.80 30.56
CA PHE A 456 -12.14 -4.65 30.83
C PHE A 456 -12.71 -6.03 31.15
N ARG A 457 -13.07 -6.23 32.41
CA ARG A 457 -13.91 -7.34 32.87
C ARG A 457 -15.37 -6.88 32.81
N VAL A 458 -16.17 -7.76 32.20
CA VAL A 458 -17.64 -7.88 32.15
C VAL A 458 -18.38 -6.82 31.35
#